data_AF-A0A354BG90-F1
#
_entry.id   AF-A0A354BG90-F1
#
_cell.length_a   1.000
_cell.length_b   1.000
_cell.length_c   1.000
_cell.angle_alpha   90.00
_cell.angle_beta   90.00
_cell.angle_gamma   90.00
#
_symmetry.space_group_name_H-M   'P 1'
#
loop_
_entity.id
_entity.type
_entity.pdbx_description
1 polymer ?
#
loop_
_entity_poly.entity_id
_entity_poly.type
_entity_poly.pdbx_seq_one_letter_code
_entity_poly.pdbx_strand_id
1 'polypeptide(L)'
;MEVHTLGFDQKTRWSVSHRPKIDSSRTLIVLFGSSSLLDDAGPIEELLHDYPDSLAIGCSTAGEILGTQIYDESVSAALVRLNHTDIRMASAPVQSADDSFAAGQDIARQLNDARLRGIFVLSDGLQVNGSELVRGLNSQVSSSVVGTGGLAGDGDRFRRTWVLHGRRPQAGFVTAVGFYGDHIRIGHGSKGGWDRFGPERRVTKSKGNVLYELDGRPALELYKGYLGERAAGLP
;
A
#
# COMPACT_ATOMS: atom_id res chain seq x y z
N MET A 1 -13.32 19.19 4.85
CA MET A 1 -12.58 18.27 3.97
C MET A 1 -13.32 18.20 2.68
N GLU A 2 -12.61 18.27 1.57
CA GLU A 2 -13.14 18.12 0.22
C GLU A 2 -12.44 16.93 -0.46
N VAL A 3 -13.20 16.09 -1.15
CA VAL A 3 -12.70 14.86 -1.76
C VAL A 3 -13.18 14.77 -3.20
N HIS A 4 -12.26 14.50 -4.12
CA HIS A 4 -12.54 14.23 -5.53
C HIS A 4 -11.85 12.94 -5.94
N THR A 5 -12.54 12.10 -6.72
CA THR A 5 -11.96 10.87 -7.26
C THR A 5 -11.85 10.96 -8.77
N LEU A 6 -10.70 10.58 -9.31
CA LEU A 6 -10.37 10.62 -10.73
C LEU A 6 -9.91 9.24 -11.18
N GLY A 7 -10.28 8.86 -12.40
CA GLY A 7 -9.75 7.68 -13.07
C GLY A 7 -8.96 8.08 -14.30
N PHE A 8 -7.97 7.28 -14.65
CA PHE A 8 -7.30 7.32 -15.94
C PHE A 8 -7.26 5.92 -16.55
N ASP A 9 -7.70 5.79 -17.80
CA ASP A 9 -7.40 4.62 -18.62
C ASP A 9 -6.96 5.05 -20.04
N GLN A 10 -6.33 4.15 -20.79
CA GLN A 10 -5.80 4.49 -22.12
C GLN A 10 -6.89 4.83 -23.15
N LYS A 11 -8.13 4.37 -22.96
CA LYS A 11 -9.24 4.56 -23.91
C LYS A 11 -9.94 5.89 -23.68
N THR A 12 -10.21 6.24 -22.44
CA THR A 12 -11.01 7.41 -22.03
C THR A 12 -10.16 8.56 -21.50
N ARG A 13 -8.86 8.33 -21.29
CA ARG A 13 -7.95 9.25 -20.60
C ARG A 13 -8.50 9.55 -19.20
N TRP A 14 -8.42 10.79 -18.74
CA TRP A 14 -8.96 11.17 -17.45
C TRP A 14 -10.48 11.21 -17.45
N SER A 15 -11.07 10.67 -16.39
CA SER A 15 -12.53 10.65 -16.17
C SER A 15 -13.16 12.03 -15.98
N VAL A 16 -12.35 13.10 -15.93
CA VAL A 16 -12.79 14.49 -15.80
C VAL A 16 -12.19 15.34 -16.91
N SER A 17 -12.97 16.29 -17.41
CA SER A 17 -12.52 17.28 -18.40
C SER A 17 -11.70 18.41 -17.79
N HIS A 18 -11.88 18.68 -16.48
CA HIS A 18 -11.16 19.72 -15.75
C HIS A 18 -10.75 19.20 -14.37
N ARG A 19 -9.57 19.61 -13.92
CA ARG A 19 -9.06 19.28 -12.58
C ARG A 19 -9.77 20.10 -11.49
N PRO A 20 -10.14 19.47 -10.35
CA PRO A 20 -10.56 20.20 -9.16
C PRO A 20 -9.50 21.22 -8.69
N LYS A 21 -9.92 22.46 -8.41
CA LYS A 21 -9.00 23.53 -7.96
C LYS A 21 -8.75 23.46 -6.45
N ILE A 22 -8.07 22.40 -6.02
CA ILE A 22 -7.83 22.11 -4.61
C ILE A 22 -6.36 21.97 -4.23
N ASP A 23 -5.42 22.37 -5.09
CA ASP A 23 -3.98 22.29 -4.78
C ASP A 23 -3.62 23.12 -3.52
N SER A 24 -2.87 22.50 -2.61
CA SER A 24 -2.37 23.14 -1.38
C SER A 24 -1.42 22.21 -0.63
N SER A 25 -0.65 22.75 0.31
CA SER A 25 0.16 21.95 1.24
C SER A 25 -0.64 21.04 2.19
N ARG A 26 -1.97 21.15 2.20
CA ARG A 26 -2.91 20.29 2.95
C ARG A 26 -3.75 19.39 2.05
N THR A 27 -3.37 19.30 0.78
CA THR A 27 -4.00 18.41 -0.18
C THR A 27 -3.14 17.17 -0.34
N LEU A 28 -3.78 16.01 -0.10
CA LEU A 28 -3.19 14.70 -0.27
C LEU A 28 -3.77 14.06 -1.53
N ILE A 29 -2.90 13.65 -2.44
CA ILE A 29 -3.23 12.81 -3.57
C ILE A 29 -2.89 11.38 -3.16
N VAL A 30 -3.91 10.52 -3.09
CA VAL A 30 -3.74 9.07 -2.92
C VAL A 30 -3.99 8.42 -4.27
N LEU A 31 -3.02 7.71 -4.83
CA LEU A 31 -3.19 7.07 -6.13
C LEU A 31 -2.80 5.60 -6.13
N PHE A 32 -3.51 4.84 -6.95
CA PHE A 32 -3.34 3.41 -7.15
C PHE A 32 -3.31 3.17 -8.64
N GLY A 33 -2.38 2.35 -9.13
CA GLY A 33 -2.30 2.08 -10.55
C GLY A 33 -1.57 0.78 -10.88
N SER A 34 -1.51 0.47 -12.17
CA SER A 34 -0.84 -0.75 -12.63
C SER A 34 0.66 -0.69 -12.37
N SER A 35 1.29 -1.86 -12.20
CA SER A 35 2.75 -1.97 -12.11
C SER A 35 3.46 -1.55 -13.40
N SER A 36 2.75 -1.45 -14.55
CA SER A 36 3.27 -0.93 -15.82
C SER A 36 3.67 0.55 -15.75
N LEU A 37 3.15 1.31 -14.78
CA LEU A 37 3.50 2.73 -14.56
C LEU A 37 4.93 2.94 -14.05
N LEU A 38 5.68 1.87 -13.77
CA LEU A 38 7.14 1.93 -13.61
C LEU A 38 7.86 2.24 -14.93
N ASP A 39 7.32 1.80 -16.06
CA ASP A 39 7.93 2.00 -17.38
C ASP A 39 7.46 3.32 -18.01
N ASP A 40 6.19 3.66 -17.79
CA ASP A 40 5.57 4.89 -18.30
C ASP A 40 4.75 5.55 -17.19
N ALA A 41 5.39 6.49 -16.49
CA ALA A 41 4.76 7.26 -15.42
C ALA A 41 3.90 8.41 -15.93
N GLY A 42 3.67 8.55 -17.25
CA GLY A 42 3.01 9.70 -17.87
C GLY A 42 1.71 10.15 -17.20
N PRO A 43 0.76 9.24 -16.88
CA PRO A 43 -0.46 9.63 -16.17
C PRO A 43 -0.19 10.19 -14.75
N ILE A 44 0.76 9.59 -14.03
CA ILE A 44 1.14 10.07 -12.69
C ILE A 44 1.78 11.46 -12.81
N GLU A 45 2.70 11.65 -13.75
CA GLU A 45 3.37 12.93 -13.99
C GLU A 45 2.38 14.02 -14.41
N GLU A 46 1.43 13.70 -15.29
CA GLU A 46 0.36 14.61 -15.71
C GLU A 46 -0.49 15.06 -14.51
N LEU A 47 -0.93 14.10 -13.68
CA LEU A 47 -1.70 14.43 -12.48
C LEU A 47 -0.88 15.28 -11.51
N LEU A 48 0.36 14.89 -11.22
CA LEU A 48 1.19 15.59 -10.24
C LEU A 48 1.69 16.95 -10.75
N HIS A 49 1.69 17.20 -12.05
CA HIS A 49 1.96 18.52 -12.62
C HIS A 49 0.86 19.53 -12.29
N ASP A 50 -0.41 19.08 -12.25
CA ASP A 50 -1.56 19.93 -11.95
C ASP A 50 -1.66 20.33 -10.47
N TYR A 51 -0.91 19.67 -9.58
CA TYR A 51 -0.95 19.86 -8.12
C TYR A 51 0.47 19.94 -7.51
N PRO A 52 1.25 20.98 -7.82
CA PRO A 52 2.62 21.13 -7.35
C PRO A 52 2.76 21.29 -5.83
N ASP A 53 1.79 21.90 -5.15
CA ASP A 53 1.87 22.15 -3.70
C ASP A 53 1.34 20.96 -2.86
N SER A 54 0.61 20.04 -3.48
CA SER A 54 0.03 18.87 -2.84
C SER A 54 1.06 17.78 -2.55
N LEU A 55 0.84 17.05 -1.46
CA LEU A 55 1.58 15.82 -1.16
C LEU A 55 0.94 14.65 -1.92
N ALA A 56 1.75 13.68 -2.35
CA ALA A 56 1.28 12.51 -3.08
C ALA A 56 1.82 11.22 -2.48
N ILE A 57 0.93 10.25 -2.29
CA ILE A 57 1.25 8.88 -1.89
C ILE A 57 0.52 7.92 -2.82
N GLY A 58 1.15 6.81 -3.16
CA GLY A 58 0.52 5.84 -4.04
C GLY A 58 1.35 4.59 -4.23
N CYS A 59 0.74 3.56 -4.79
CA CYS A 59 1.43 2.31 -5.09
C CYS A 59 0.83 1.57 -6.29
N SER A 60 1.58 0.59 -6.78
CA SER A 60 1.08 -0.38 -7.75
C SER A 60 0.05 -1.30 -7.13
N THR A 61 -0.87 -1.85 -7.94
CA THR A 61 -1.92 -2.75 -7.46
C THR A 61 -2.13 -3.98 -8.35
N ALA A 62 -3.12 -4.81 -7.98
CA ALA A 62 -3.60 -5.96 -8.74
C ALA A 62 -5.00 -5.69 -9.36
N GLY A 63 -5.33 -4.43 -9.55
CA GLY A 63 -6.63 -3.94 -10.02
C GLY A 63 -6.98 -2.63 -9.32
N GLU A 64 -7.41 -1.65 -10.10
CA GLU A 64 -7.76 -0.33 -9.59
C GLU A 64 -9.27 -0.20 -9.40
N ILE A 65 -9.69 0.31 -8.24
CA ILE A 65 -11.10 0.52 -7.93
C ILE A 65 -11.43 2.00 -8.09
N LEU A 66 -12.45 2.29 -8.89
CA LEU A 66 -13.07 3.62 -8.95
C LEU A 66 -14.58 3.48 -8.88
N GLY A 67 -15.17 4.10 -7.85
CA GLY A 67 -16.59 3.94 -7.55
C GLY A 67 -16.93 2.48 -7.25
N THR A 68 -17.78 1.88 -8.09
CA THR A 68 -18.20 0.47 -7.98
C THR A 68 -17.61 -0.41 -9.08
N GLN A 69 -16.60 0.07 -9.81
CA GLN A 69 -15.99 -0.63 -10.93
C GLN A 69 -14.53 -0.97 -10.61
N ILE A 70 -14.09 -2.08 -11.21
CA ILE A 70 -12.71 -2.56 -11.17
C ILE A 70 -12.14 -2.39 -12.57
N TYR A 71 -10.94 -1.86 -12.65
CA TYR A 71 -10.21 -1.61 -13.87
C TYR A 71 -8.84 -2.28 -13.79
N ASP A 72 -8.28 -2.55 -14.97
CA ASP A 72 -6.91 -3.01 -15.16
C ASP A 72 -6.15 -1.99 -16.00
N GLU A 73 -4.82 -1.95 -15.86
CA GLU A 73 -3.94 -1.06 -16.63
C GLU A 73 -4.39 0.41 -16.57
N SER A 74 -4.79 0.85 -15.37
CA SER A 74 -5.40 2.15 -15.14
C SER A 74 -4.76 2.87 -13.95
N VAL A 75 -5.23 4.09 -13.66
CA VAL A 75 -4.97 4.80 -12.40
C VAL A 75 -6.29 5.18 -11.77
N SER A 76 -6.44 4.93 -10.47
CA SER A 76 -7.48 5.52 -9.63
C SER A 76 -6.82 6.45 -8.61
N ALA A 77 -7.30 7.69 -8.52
CA ALA A 77 -6.77 8.69 -7.63
C ALA A 77 -7.87 9.34 -6.80
N ALA A 78 -7.58 9.60 -5.53
CA ALA A 78 -8.39 10.43 -4.64
C ALA A 78 -7.59 11.66 -4.23
N LEU A 79 -8.16 12.84 -4.43
CA LEU A 79 -7.60 14.11 -4.02
C LEU A 79 -8.37 14.61 -2.82
N VAL A 80 -7.69 14.77 -1.70
CA VAL A 80 -8.27 15.05 -0.39
C VAL A 80 -7.68 16.34 0.14
N ARG A 81 -8.47 17.43 0.14
CA ARG A 81 -8.08 18.70 0.77
C ARG A 81 -8.58 18.75 2.20
N LEU A 82 -7.63 18.84 3.14
CA LEU A 82 -7.89 18.95 4.57
C LEU A 82 -7.99 20.42 4.99
N ASN A 83 -8.97 20.75 5.83
CA ASN A 83 -9.20 22.15 6.25
C ASN A 83 -8.21 22.56 7.36
N HIS A 84 -8.08 21.72 8.40
CA HIS A 84 -7.41 22.04 9.66
C HIS A 84 -6.41 20.96 10.13
N THR A 85 -6.11 19.99 9.26
CA THR A 85 -5.18 18.89 9.57
C THR A 85 -3.93 19.10 8.73
N ASP A 86 -2.79 19.20 9.41
CA ASP A 86 -1.49 19.22 8.74
C ASP A 86 -1.11 17.79 8.36
N ILE A 87 -0.39 17.64 7.25
CA ILE A 87 0.10 16.36 6.74
C ILE A 87 1.60 16.44 6.47
N ARG A 88 2.30 15.33 6.67
CA ARG A 88 3.75 15.21 6.35
C ARG A 88 4.02 13.85 5.73
N MET A 89 4.91 13.82 4.75
CA MET A 89 5.39 12.58 4.14
C MET A 89 6.62 12.06 4.89
N ALA A 90 6.77 10.74 4.94
CA ALA A 90 7.98 10.05 5.33
C ALA A 90 8.27 8.93 4.35
N SER A 91 9.55 8.54 4.25
CA SER A 91 9.94 7.40 3.43
C SER A 91 11.18 6.70 3.97
N ALA A 92 11.30 5.40 3.74
CA ALA A 92 12.48 4.62 4.07
C ALA A 92 12.78 3.61 2.95
N PRO A 93 14.06 3.38 2.61
CA PRO A 93 14.42 2.31 1.68
C PRO A 93 14.16 0.93 2.31
N VAL A 94 13.85 -0.05 1.48
CA VAL A 94 13.72 -1.47 1.87
C VAL A 94 14.25 -2.34 0.72
N GLN A 95 15.32 -3.08 0.96
CA GLN A 95 15.95 -3.93 -0.05
C GLN A 95 15.56 -5.39 0.13
N SER A 96 15.17 -5.77 1.34
CA SER A 96 14.78 -7.13 1.68
C SER A 96 13.81 -7.17 2.87
N ALA A 97 13.18 -8.33 3.06
CA ALA A 97 12.23 -8.54 4.15
C ALA A 97 12.84 -8.29 5.53
N ASP A 98 14.16 -8.50 5.69
CA ASP A 98 14.88 -8.30 6.95
C ASP A 98 14.99 -6.80 7.32
N ASP A 99 14.89 -5.89 6.34
CA ASP A 99 14.95 -4.44 6.58
C ASP A 99 13.61 -3.88 7.11
N SER A 100 12.53 -4.66 7.03
CA SER A 100 11.15 -4.17 7.26
C SER A 100 10.97 -3.52 8.63
N PHE A 101 11.54 -4.12 9.68
CA PHE A 101 11.46 -3.55 11.03
C PHE A 101 12.16 -2.19 11.13
N ALA A 102 13.37 -2.09 10.58
CA ALA A 102 14.16 -0.86 10.58
C ALA A 102 13.47 0.24 9.75
N ALA A 103 12.94 -0.12 8.57
CA ALA A 103 12.15 0.80 7.75
C ALA A 103 10.92 1.34 8.51
N GLY A 104 10.22 0.48 9.25
CA GLY A 104 9.11 0.90 10.10
C GLY A 104 9.53 1.90 11.19
N GLN A 105 10.66 1.65 11.86
CA GLN A 105 11.21 2.57 12.85
C GLN A 105 11.60 3.91 12.24
N ASP A 106 12.21 3.91 11.06
CA ASP A 106 12.64 5.13 10.37
C ASP A 106 11.46 5.99 9.93
N ILE A 107 10.39 5.38 9.42
CA ILE A 107 9.12 6.08 9.13
C ILE A 107 8.56 6.72 10.40
N ALA A 108 8.46 5.95 11.48
CA ALA A 108 7.91 6.45 12.73
C ALA A 108 8.74 7.60 13.32
N ARG A 109 10.07 7.52 13.23
CA ARG A 109 10.97 8.59 13.68
C ARG A 109 10.78 9.88 12.89
N GLN A 110 10.65 9.78 11.56
CA GLN A 110 10.40 10.94 10.69
C GLN A 110 9.05 11.61 10.98
N LEU A 111 8.02 10.83 11.32
CA LEU A 111 6.68 11.33 11.59
C LEU A 111 6.46 11.75 13.05
N ASN A 112 7.42 11.48 13.95
CA ASN A 112 7.27 11.65 15.38
C ASN A 112 7.00 13.12 15.77
N ASP A 113 5.79 13.38 16.25
CA ASP A 113 5.32 14.68 16.75
C ASP A 113 4.22 14.37 17.77
N ALA A 114 4.13 15.16 18.85
CA ALA A 114 3.10 14.98 19.87
C ALA A 114 1.67 15.11 19.32
N ARG A 115 1.49 15.78 18.17
CA ARG A 115 0.20 15.99 17.51
C ARG A 115 -0.16 14.88 16.51
N LEU A 116 0.70 13.88 16.29
CA LEU A 116 0.43 12.80 15.35
C LEU A 116 -0.81 12.00 15.80
N ARG A 117 -1.79 11.85 14.90
CA ARG A 117 -3.04 11.12 15.17
C ARG A 117 -3.22 9.87 14.30
N GLY A 118 -2.58 9.80 13.14
CA GLY A 118 -2.52 8.56 12.38
C GLY A 118 -1.48 8.57 11.27
N ILE A 119 -1.23 7.38 10.75
CA ILE A 119 -0.27 7.10 9.68
C ILE A 119 -0.98 6.26 8.63
N PHE A 120 -0.94 6.69 7.38
CA PHE A 120 -1.29 5.86 6.22
C PHE A 120 0.01 5.47 5.50
N VAL A 121 0.32 4.16 5.47
CA VAL A 121 1.57 3.62 4.94
C VAL A 121 1.34 2.75 3.70
N LEU A 122 2.13 2.99 2.66
CA LEU A 122 2.22 2.12 1.49
C LEU A 122 3.66 1.64 1.33
N SER A 123 3.85 0.34 1.14
CA SER A 123 5.18 -0.21 0.93
C SER A 123 5.26 -1.05 -0.33
N ASP A 124 6.50 -1.28 -0.79
CA ASP A 124 6.81 -2.39 -1.68
C ASP A 124 6.15 -3.69 -1.18
N GLY A 125 5.62 -4.49 -2.09
CA GLY A 125 4.89 -5.71 -1.75
C GLY A 125 5.67 -7.01 -1.91
N LEU A 126 6.86 -6.95 -2.51
CA LEU A 126 7.70 -8.12 -2.77
C LEU A 126 8.88 -8.20 -1.80
N GLN A 127 9.40 -7.04 -1.38
CA GLN A 127 10.59 -6.96 -0.52
C GLN A 127 10.26 -6.76 0.97
N VAL A 128 8.98 -6.72 1.35
CA VAL A 128 8.58 -6.33 2.72
C VAL A 128 7.90 -7.48 3.45
N ASN A 129 8.30 -7.68 4.71
CA ASN A 129 7.49 -8.38 5.69
C ASN A 129 6.58 -7.37 6.41
N GLY A 130 5.30 -7.36 6.04
CA GLY A 130 4.33 -6.41 6.58
C GLY A 130 4.17 -6.48 8.11
N SER A 131 4.36 -7.64 8.73
CA SER A 131 4.28 -7.78 10.19
C SER A 131 5.45 -7.08 10.88
N GLU A 132 6.67 -7.28 10.38
CA GLU A 132 7.87 -6.61 10.91
C GLU A 132 7.82 -5.10 10.67
N LEU A 133 7.32 -4.66 9.51
CA LEU A 133 7.11 -3.24 9.22
C LEU A 133 6.19 -2.58 10.25
N VAL A 134 5.03 -3.18 10.51
CA VAL A 134 4.07 -2.66 11.50
C VAL A 134 4.65 -2.70 12.92
N ARG A 135 5.39 -3.76 13.28
CA ARG A 135 6.10 -3.83 14.57
C ARG A 135 7.12 -2.71 14.73
N GLY A 136 7.91 -2.43 13.68
CA GLY A 136 8.87 -1.34 13.66
C GLY A 136 8.21 0.02 13.86
N LEU A 137 7.14 0.28 13.10
CA LEU A 137 6.37 1.52 13.18
C LEU A 137 5.78 1.73 14.59
N ASN A 138 5.12 0.71 15.14
CA ASN A 138 4.51 0.76 16.46
C ASN A 138 5.53 0.87 17.62
N SER A 139 6.80 0.54 17.38
CA SER A 139 7.83 0.62 18.43
C SER A 139 8.24 2.05 18.81
N GLN A 140 7.87 3.05 17.99
CA GLN A 140 8.30 4.45 18.15
C GLN A 140 7.13 5.44 18.23
N VAL A 141 5.89 5.01 17.96
CA VAL A 141 4.71 5.89 18.03
C VAL A 141 3.84 5.58 19.25
N SER A 142 3.10 6.58 19.73
CA SER A 142 2.10 6.37 20.77
C SER A 142 1.04 5.35 20.34
N SER A 143 0.57 4.50 21.26
CA SER A 143 -0.51 3.54 21.03
C SER A 143 -1.85 4.18 20.64
N SER A 144 -1.99 5.50 20.84
CA SER A 144 -3.14 6.27 20.39
C SER A 144 -3.11 6.62 18.89
N VAL A 145 -1.99 6.42 18.20
CA VAL A 145 -1.84 6.72 16.77
C VAL A 145 -2.43 5.58 15.96
N VAL A 146 -3.37 5.89 15.06
CA VAL A 146 -3.98 4.87 14.19
C VAL A 146 -3.11 4.62 12.97
N GLY A 147 -2.63 3.40 12.79
CA GLY A 147 -1.90 2.96 11.59
C GLY A 147 -2.81 2.23 10.60
N THR A 148 -2.83 2.66 9.34
CA THR A 148 -3.52 2.00 8.22
C THR A 148 -2.61 1.95 7.00
N GLY A 149 -2.95 1.16 5.98
CA GLY A 149 -2.09 1.05 4.82
C GLY A 149 -2.30 -0.18 3.97
N GLY A 150 -1.33 -0.44 3.11
CA GLY A 150 -1.31 -1.60 2.22
C GLY A 150 0.08 -1.88 1.64
N LEU A 151 0.22 -3.08 1.08
CA LEU A 151 1.39 -3.48 0.31
C LEU A 151 1.06 -3.31 -1.18
N ALA A 152 2.03 -2.85 -1.97
CA ALA A 152 1.91 -2.72 -3.40
C ALA A 152 1.71 -4.09 -4.09
N GLY A 153 0.97 -4.13 -5.18
CA GLY A 153 0.66 -5.35 -5.94
C GLY A 153 1.17 -5.31 -7.38
N ASP A 154 1.19 -6.48 -8.04
CA ASP A 154 1.60 -6.64 -9.45
C ASP A 154 0.68 -7.63 -10.18
N GLY A 155 -0.63 -7.50 -9.96
CA GLY A 155 -1.59 -8.52 -10.44
C GLY A 155 -1.24 -9.91 -9.89
N ASP A 156 -1.23 -10.89 -10.78
CA ASP A 156 -0.81 -12.27 -10.56
C ASP A 156 0.67 -12.54 -10.91
N ARG A 157 1.42 -11.51 -11.30
CA ARG A 157 2.78 -11.66 -11.86
C ARG A 157 3.85 -11.72 -10.78
N PHE A 158 3.67 -10.97 -9.69
CA PHE A 158 4.60 -10.88 -8.54
C PHE A 158 6.07 -10.61 -8.93
N ARG A 159 6.32 -9.75 -9.93
CA ARG A 159 7.67 -9.45 -10.43
C ARG A 159 8.20 -8.11 -9.98
N ARG A 160 7.35 -7.07 -9.99
CA ARG A 160 7.74 -5.71 -9.65
C ARG A 160 6.60 -4.93 -9.04
N THR A 161 6.92 -4.15 -8.02
CA THR A 161 5.97 -3.23 -7.40
C THR A 161 6.57 -1.84 -7.30
N TRP A 162 5.74 -0.83 -7.13
CA TRP A 162 6.20 0.53 -6.89
C TRP A 162 5.38 1.20 -5.80
N VAL A 163 6.02 2.16 -5.12
CA VAL A 163 5.38 3.21 -4.33
C VAL A 163 5.81 4.58 -4.85
N LEU A 164 5.06 5.63 -4.54
CA LEU A 164 5.49 6.99 -4.85
C LEU A 164 6.56 7.47 -3.87
N HIS A 165 7.80 7.55 -4.32
CA HIS A 165 8.89 8.18 -3.61
C HIS A 165 9.38 9.40 -4.40
N GLY A 166 9.43 10.57 -3.75
CA GLY A 166 9.84 11.81 -4.42
C GLY A 166 8.97 12.16 -5.63
N ARG A 167 7.66 11.92 -5.54
CA ARG A 167 6.67 12.12 -6.62
C ARG A 167 6.90 11.25 -7.88
N ARG A 168 7.64 10.14 -7.75
CA ARG A 168 7.88 9.19 -8.84
C ARG A 168 7.61 7.75 -8.39
N PRO A 169 7.11 6.87 -9.29
CA PRO A 169 7.04 5.43 -9.02
C PRO A 169 8.45 4.85 -8.82
N GLN A 170 8.69 4.22 -7.67
CA GLN A 170 9.96 3.56 -7.36
C GLN A 170 9.73 2.27 -6.58
N ALA A 171 10.51 1.24 -6.89
CA ALA A 171 10.56 -0.01 -6.14
C ALA A 171 11.47 0.11 -4.90
N GLY A 172 11.32 -0.78 -3.93
CA GLY A 172 12.24 -0.86 -2.79
C GLY A 172 12.13 0.30 -1.80
N PHE A 173 10.93 0.86 -1.65
CA PHE A 173 10.64 1.90 -0.67
C PHE A 173 9.37 1.59 0.13
N VAL A 174 9.36 2.11 1.36
CA VAL A 174 8.17 2.35 2.17
C VAL A 174 7.91 3.86 2.15
N THR A 175 6.66 4.26 1.94
CA THR A 175 6.23 5.66 2.02
C THR A 175 5.03 5.78 2.93
N ALA A 176 4.94 6.88 3.66
CA ALA A 176 3.85 7.10 4.59
C ALA A 176 3.45 8.57 4.65
N VAL A 177 2.20 8.82 5.01
CA VAL A 177 1.71 10.14 5.38
C VAL A 177 1.24 10.14 6.82
N GLY A 178 1.76 11.09 7.62
CA GLY A 178 1.28 11.36 8.97
C GLY A 178 0.21 12.45 8.95
N PHE A 179 -0.83 12.27 9.77
CA PHE A 179 -1.90 13.25 9.97
C PHE A 179 -1.84 13.84 11.38
N TYR A 180 -1.88 15.17 11.48
CA TYR A 180 -1.59 15.88 12.73
C TYR A 180 -2.74 16.79 13.21
N GLY A 181 -2.92 16.84 14.53
CA GLY A 181 -3.86 17.72 15.22
C GLY A 181 -5.22 17.09 15.51
N ASP A 182 -6.04 17.78 16.29
CA ASP A 182 -7.28 17.24 16.87
C ASP A 182 -8.52 17.37 15.97
N HIS A 183 -8.33 17.92 14.76
CA HIS A 183 -9.39 18.11 13.77
C HIS A 183 -9.59 16.91 12.83
N ILE A 184 -8.87 15.80 13.05
CA ILE A 184 -9.04 14.55 12.30
C ILE A 184 -9.43 13.40 13.22
N ARG A 185 -10.32 12.54 12.74
CA ARG A 185 -10.64 11.25 13.34
C ARG A 185 -10.37 10.18 12.31
N ILE A 186 -9.57 9.18 12.69
CA ILE A 186 -9.17 8.09 11.80
C ILE A 186 -9.79 6.81 12.35
N GLY A 187 -10.57 6.15 11.51
CA GLY A 187 -11.12 4.83 11.77
C GLY A 187 -10.63 3.87 10.68
N HIS A 188 -10.59 2.59 11.01
CA HIS A 188 -10.32 1.54 10.04
C HIS A 188 -11.27 0.38 10.28
N GLY A 189 -11.53 -0.37 9.21
CA GLY A 189 -12.30 -1.60 9.24
C GLY A 189 -11.64 -2.58 8.29
N SER A 190 -11.46 -3.81 8.74
CA SER A 190 -10.98 -4.91 7.92
C SER A 190 -12.00 -6.02 7.96
N LYS A 191 -12.51 -6.42 6.79
CA LYS A 191 -13.28 -7.65 6.63
C LYS A 191 -12.51 -8.53 5.66
N GLY A 192 -11.90 -9.56 6.21
CA GLY A 192 -11.10 -10.52 5.49
C GLY A 192 -10.92 -11.76 6.35
N GLY A 193 -10.53 -12.84 5.72
CA GLY A 193 -10.43 -14.13 6.38
C GLY A 193 -10.72 -15.24 5.39
N TRP A 194 -10.19 -16.40 5.70
CA TRP A 194 -10.46 -17.62 4.97
C TRP A 194 -11.57 -18.36 5.69
N ASP A 195 -12.55 -18.87 4.94
CA ASP A 195 -13.42 -19.89 5.50
C ASP A 195 -12.57 -21.13 5.81
N ARG A 196 -12.77 -21.71 7.00
CA ARG A 196 -12.03 -22.88 7.42
C ARG A 196 -12.25 -24.00 6.40
N PHE A 197 -11.16 -24.43 5.79
CA PHE A 197 -11.17 -25.51 4.81
C PHE A 197 -10.24 -26.64 5.27
N GLY A 198 -10.82 -27.81 5.49
CA GLY A 198 -10.09 -29.01 5.88
C GLY A 198 -9.83 -29.15 7.39
N PRO A 199 -9.09 -30.21 7.78
CA PRO A 199 -8.75 -30.49 9.17
C PRO A 199 -7.75 -29.48 9.73
N GLU A 200 -7.76 -29.29 11.05
CA GLU A 200 -6.71 -28.55 11.75
C GLU A 200 -5.36 -29.26 11.59
N ARG A 201 -4.30 -28.47 11.38
CA ARG A 201 -2.93 -28.93 11.12
C ARG A 201 -1.95 -28.13 11.97
N ARG A 202 -0.92 -28.76 12.50
CA ARG A 202 0.14 -28.09 13.27
C ARG A 202 1.29 -27.70 12.35
N VAL A 203 1.68 -26.42 12.36
CA VAL A 203 2.95 -25.99 11.77
C VAL A 203 4.10 -26.57 12.60
N THR A 204 4.84 -27.52 12.03
CA THR A 204 5.99 -28.14 12.70
C THR A 204 7.32 -27.51 12.29
N LYS A 205 7.36 -26.83 11.13
CA LYS A 205 8.54 -26.10 10.67
C LYS A 205 8.17 -24.92 9.78
N SER A 206 8.62 -23.73 10.15
CA SER A 206 8.53 -22.51 9.36
C SER A 206 9.76 -21.61 9.61
N LYS A 207 10.03 -20.71 8.69
CA LYS A 207 10.95 -19.58 8.89
C LYS A 207 10.24 -18.32 8.40
N GLY A 208 9.85 -17.45 9.33
CA GLY A 208 9.03 -16.28 9.00
C GLY A 208 7.71 -16.69 8.32
N ASN A 209 7.44 -16.13 7.15
CA ASN A 209 6.27 -16.45 6.32
C ASN A 209 6.42 -17.71 5.45
N VAL A 210 7.59 -18.36 5.45
CA VAL A 210 7.83 -19.57 4.66
C VAL A 210 7.47 -20.82 5.48
N LEU A 211 6.44 -21.53 5.02
CA LEU A 211 5.97 -22.77 5.62
C LEU A 211 6.66 -23.99 4.98
N TYR A 212 7.38 -24.77 5.78
CA TYR A 212 8.07 -25.97 5.31
C TYR A 212 7.30 -27.24 5.63
N GLU A 213 6.77 -27.35 6.85
CA GLU A 213 6.16 -28.60 7.32
C GLU A 213 4.87 -28.38 8.11
N LEU A 214 3.91 -29.27 7.86
CA LEU A 214 2.66 -29.43 8.60
C LEU A 214 2.56 -30.88 9.10
N ASP A 215 2.30 -31.05 10.39
CA ASP A 215 2.26 -32.36 11.06
C ASP A 215 3.50 -33.24 10.79
N GLY A 216 4.69 -32.63 10.71
CA GLY A 216 5.95 -33.33 10.43
C GLY A 216 6.10 -33.79 8.97
N ARG A 217 5.25 -33.31 8.06
CA ARG A 217 5.31 -33.64 6.62
C ARG A 217 5.54 -32.38 5.78
N PRO A 218 6.20 -32.49 4.61
CA PRO A 218 6.38 -31.35 3.71
C PRO A 218 5.04 -30.70 3.33
N ALA A 219 4.95 -29.38 3.50
CA ALA A 219 3.71 -28.64 3.24
C ALA A 219 3.26 -28.79 1.78
N LEU A 220 4.20 -28.78 0.82
CA LEU A 220 3.91 -28.92 -0.61
C LEU A 220 3.23 -30.26 -0.95
N GLU A 221 3.62 -31.36 -0.31
CA GLU A 221 2.99 -32.67 -0.54
C GLU A 221 1.51 -32.64 -0.12
N LEU A 222 1.24 -32.03 1.03
CA LEU A 222 -0.12 -31.84 1.52
C LEU A 222 -0.94 -30.99 0.54
N TYR A 223 -0.39 -29.88 0.07
CA TYR A 223 -1.04 -29.00 -0.91
C TYR A 223 -1.34 -29.72 -2.23
N LYS A 224 -0.39 -30.49 -2.76
CA LYS A 224 -0.60 -31.31 -3.97
C LYS A 224 -1.73 -32.31 -3.78
N GLY A 225 -1.82 -32.94 -2.60
CA GLY A 225 -2.92 -33.84 -2.25
C GLY A 225 -4.29 -33.15 -2.30
N TYR A 226 -4.41 -31.92 -1.77
CA TYR A 226 -5.67 -31.17 -1.81
C TYR A 226 -6.03 -30.62 -3.19
N LEU A 227 -5.03 -30.25 -3.99
CA LEU A 227 -5.25 -29.69 -5.33
C LEU A 227 -5.55 -30.75 -6.39
N GLY A 228 -5.17 -32.01 -6.15
CA GLY A 228 -5.36 -33.11 -7.09
C GLY A 228 -4.75 -32.79 -8.45
N GLU A 229 -5.53 -32.94 -9.52
CA GLU A 229 -5.07 -32.64 -10.90
C GLU A 229 -4.63 -31.18 -11.10
N ARG A 230 -5.17 -30.23 -10.30
CA ARG A 230 -4.77 -28.81 -10.38
C ARG A 230 -3.37 -28.55 -9.84
N ALA A 231 -2.77 -29.52 -9.15
CA ALA A 231 -1.40 -29.42 -8.66
C ALA A 231 -0.37 -29.25 -9.80
N ALA A 232 -0.71 -29.66 -11.03
CA ALA A 232 0.15 -29.48 -12.20
C ALA A 232 0.35 -28.01 -12.61
N GLY A 233 -0.53 -27.10 -12.16
CA GLY A 233 -0.45 -25.66 -12.44
C GLY A 233 0.15 -24.83 -11.31
N LEU A 234 0.76 -25.47 -10.30
CA LEU A 234 1.52 -24.74 -9.29
C LEU A 234 2.77 -24.11 -9.93
N PRO A 235 3.10 -22.85 -9.60
CA PRO A 235 4.31 -22.19 -10.08
C PRO A 235 5.61 -22.87 -9.60
#